data_AF-A0A370FTP7-F1
#
_entry.id   AF-A0A370FTP7-F1
#
_cell.length_a   1.000
_cell.length_b   1.000
_cell.length_c   1.000
_cell.angle_alpha   90.00
_cell.angle_beta   90.00
_cell.angle_gamma   90.00
#
_symmetry.space_group_name_H-M   'P 1'
#
loop_
_entity.id
_entity.type
_entity.pdbx_description
1 polymer ?
#
loop_
_entity_poly.entity_id
_entity_poly.type
_entity_poly.pdbx_seq_one_letter_code
_entity_poly.pdbx_strand_id
1 'polypeptide(L)'
;MVLPARSDSALIRLGTRESLSVWVGRVSSNPVSHTTSRGRVDIVSPLRESVLLEPASVEKRRSGHDGYEGITMHCPFCRHPDSRVVDSREADEGAAIRRRRSCPECGRRFTTVETAVLAVVKRSGVTEPFSREKVVQGVRRACQGRQVDNDALNLLAQQVEDAVRASGSPEIPSHEVGLAILGPLRDLDEVAYLRFASVYRSFSSAEDFEREIKDLRAHRESRTAELADAESVTE
;
A
#
# COMPACT_ATOMS: atom_id res chain seq x y z
N MET A 1 1.66 -62.10 -16.95
CA MET A 1 2.54 -62.19 -15.77
C MET A 1 2.68 -60.76 -15.24
N VAL A 2 1.82 -60.27 -14.35
CA VAL A 2 1.69 -60.54 -12.89
C VAL A 2 2.91 -60.04 -12.09
N LEU A 3 2.63 -59.04 -11.24
CA LEU A 3 3.47 -58.32 -10.26
C LEU A 3 4.04 -59.24 -9.14
N PRO A 4 4.94 -58.74 -8.26
CA PRO A 4 4.52 -58.04 -7.01
C PRO A 4 5.39 -56.78 -6.73
N ALA A 5 4.89 -55.65 -6.20
CA ALA A 5 4.33 -55.37 -4.86
C ALA A 5 5.34 -55.52 -3.70
N ARG A 6 5.70 -54.37 -3.07
CA ARG A 6 6.10 -54.12 -1.65
C ARG A 6 6.32 -52.59 -1.52
N SER A 7 5.53 -51.76 -0.84
CA SER A 7 5.15 -51.67 0.59
C SER A 7 6.36 -51.68 1.54
N ASP A 8 6.73 -50.53 2.11
CA ASP A 8 6.69 -50.39 3.57
C ASP A 8 6.69 -48.95 4.09
N SER A 9 6.05 -48.82 5.25
CA SER A 9 5.64 -47.60 5.92
C SER A 9 6.64 -47.12 6.96
N ALA A 10 6.56 -45.82 7.26
CA ALA A 10 6.74 -45.16 8.56
C ALA A 10 7.97 -45.51 9.42
N LEU A 11 8.79 -44.49 9.73
CA LEU A 11 9.26 -44.30 11.10
C LEU A 11 9.36 -42.81 11.46
N ILE A 12 8.45 -42.45 12.35
CA ILE A 12 8.41 -41.28 13.20
C ILE A 12 9.67 -41.26 14.08
N ARG A 13 10.41 -40.15 14.11
CA ARG A 13 11.25 -39.80 15.27
C ARG A 13 10.76 -38.49 15.87
N LEU A 14 10.13 -38.65 17.02
CA LEU A 14 9.85 -37.62 18.01
C LEU A 14 11.18 -37.02 18.50
N GLY A 15 11.33 -35.71 18.33
CA GLY A 15 12.40 -34.90 18.91
C GLY A 15 11.78 -33.80 19.78
N THR A 16 11.65 -34.13 21.05
CA THR A 16 11.40 -33.34 22.26
C THR A 16 11.32 -31.81 22.18
N ARG A 17 10.24 -31.30 22.81
CA ARG A 17 10.00 -29.95 23.32
C ARG A 17 11.13 -29.48 24.24
N GLU A 18 11.62 -28.26 24.01
CA GLU A 18 12.31 -27.29 24.91
C GLU A 18 12.95 -26.25 23.96
N SER A 19 12.75 -24.93 23.97
CA SER A 19 12.31 -24.01 25.00
C SER A 19 11.70 -22.75 24.34
N LEU A 20 10.43 -22.50 24.63
CA LEU A 20 9.83 -21.18 24.66
C LEU A 20 10.32 -20.51 25.94
N SER A 21 11.19 -19.49 25.86
CA SER A 21 11.46 -18.51 26.94
C SER A 21 12.52 -17.48 26.52
N VAL A 22 12.14 -16.40 25.83
CA VAL A 22 12.67 -15.04 26.09
C VAL A 22 11.63 -14.01 25.63
N TRP A 23 10.50 -13.94 26.34
CA TRP A 23 9.64 -12.75 26.37
C TRP A 23 8.83 -12.77 27.68
N VAL A 24 9.53 -12.74 28.82
CA VAL A 24 8.94 -12.39 30.12
C VAL A 24 9.96 -11.55 30.89
N GLY A 25 9.58 -10.30 31.12
CA GLY A 25 10.28 -9.36 31.98
C GLY A 25 10.35 -9.86 33.42
N ARG A 26 11.52 -9.64 34.02
CA ARG A 26 11.84 -9.83 35.43
C ARG A 26 10.94 -8.94 36.29
N VAL A 27 9.95 -9.53 36.98
CA VAL A 27 9.26 -8.90 38.12
C VAL A 27 9.73 -9.57 39.40
N SER A 28 10.24 -8.74 40.30
CA SER A 28 10.80 -9.10 41.59
C SER A 28 9.74 -9.72 42.51
N SER A 29 10.17 -10.76 43.21
CA SER A 29 9.48 -11.59 44.19
C SER A 29 8.94 -10.86 45.42
N ASN A 30 7.76 -11.27 45.90
CA ASN A 30 7.52 -11.52 47.33
C ASN A 30 6.38 -12.56 47.54
N PRO A 31 6.48 -13.50 48.50
CA PRO A 31 5.58 -14.65 48.59
C PRO A 31 4.52 -14.51 49.69
N VAL A 32 3.28 -14.92 49.44
CA VAL A 32 2.34 -15.32 50.51
C VAL A 32 1.44 -16.49 50.07
N SER A 33 1.58 -17.57 50.82
CA SER A 33 0.75 -18.74 51.16
C SER A 33 -0.69 -18.92 50.62
N HIS A 34 -0.91 -20.16 50.13
CA HIS A 34 -2.10 -21.04 50.22
C HIS A 34 -3.53 -20.45 50.34
N THR A 35 -4.44 -20.86 49.45
CA THR A 35 -5.48 -21.89 49.70
C THR A 35 -6.48 -22.00 48.54
N THR A 36 -6.97 -23.22 48.36
CA THR A 36 -7.90 -23.73 47.34
C THR A 36 -9.31 -23.12 47.43
N SER A 37 -9.94 -22.76 46.31
CA SER A 37 -11.23 -23.33 45.87
C SER A 37 -11.94 -22.52 44.75
N ARG A 38 -12.52 -23.30 43.82
CA ARG A 38 -13.70 -23.01 42.98
C ARG A 38 -13.60 -21.88 41.94
N GLY A 39 -13.19 -22.29 40.75
CA GLY A 39 -14.09 -22.34 39.58
C GLY A 39 -15.05 -21.17 39.36
N ARG A 40 -14.52 -20.09 38.80
CA ARG A 40 -15.25 -19.14 37.96
C ARG A 40 -14.26 -18.64 36.92
N VAL A 41 -14.32 -19.18 35.70
CA VAL A 41 -13.59 -18.61 34.56
C VAL A 41 -14.34 -17.36 34.14
N ASP A 42 -14.05 -16.26 34.83
CA ASP A 42 -14.31 -14.93 34.29
C ASP A 42 -13.33 -14.75 33.12
N ILE A 43 -13.86 -14.85 31.90
CA ILE A 43 -13.15 -14.44 30.68
C ILE A 43 -13.07 -12.91 30.73
N VAL A 44 -12.11 -12.41 31.50
CA VAL A 44 -11.71 -11.01 31.47
C VAL A 44 -10.96 -10.80 30.16
N SER A 45 -11.59 -10.08 29.24
CA SER A 45 -10.91 -9.39 28.14
C SER A 45 -9.74 -8.58 28.69
N PRO A 46 -8.57 -8.68 28.05
CA PRO A 46 -7.82 -7.47 27.74
C PRO A 46 -7.49 -7.43 26.25
N LEU A 47 -7.10 -6.26 25.75
CA LEU A 47 -6.87 -5.91 24.34
C LEU A 47 -8.09 -5.35 23.60
N ARG A 48 -8.87 -4.52 24.30
CA ARG A 48 -9.17 -3.18 23.74
C ARG A 48 -8.02 -2.27 24.15
N GLU A 49 -6.99 -2.20 23.30
CA GLU A 49 -5.97 -1.15 23.41
C GLU A 49 -5.57 -0.70 22.00
N SER A 50 -6.38 0.23 21.50
CA SER A 50 -5.92 1.42 20.78
C SER A 50 -4.64 1.26 19.95
N VAL A 51 -4.76 0.70 18.74
CA VAL A 51 -3.87 1.10 17.65
C VAL A 51 -4.51 2.31 16.97
N LEU A 52 -4.56 3.41 17.72
CA LEU A 52 -4.59 4.72 17.12
C LEU A 52 -3.27 4.83 16.37
N LEU A 53 -3.34 4.85 15.04
CA LEU A 53 -2.32 5.50 14.24
C LEU A 53 -2.28 6.94 14.75
N GLU A 54 -1.38 7.23 15.69
CA GLU A 54 -1.01 8.59 16.02
C GLU A 54 -0.56 9.24 14.70
N PRO A 55 -1.27 10.26 14.21
CA PRO A 55 -0.72 11.07 13.13
C PRO A 55 0.54 11.71 13.70
N ALA A 56 1.66 11.55 13.01
CA ALA A 56 2.86 12.32 13.30
C ALA A 56 2.45 13.79 13.46
N SER A 57 2.62 14.30 14.68
CA SER A 57 2.36 15.68 15.04
C SER A 57 3.21 16.59 14.17
N VAL A 58 2.63 17.06 13.07
CA VAL A 58 3.20 18.14 12.27
C VAL A 58 2.96 19.42 13.07
N GLU A 59 4.04 19.87 13.72
CA GLU A 59 4.13 21.14 14.44
C GLU A 59 3.55 22.27 13.57
N LYS A 60 2.45 22.86 14.05
CA LYS A 60 1.66 23.86 13.35
C LYS A 60 2.41 25.20 13.35
N ARG A 61 3.40 25.37 12.47
CA ARG A 61 3.90 26.71 12.12
C ARG A 61 2.83 27.45 11.34
N ARG A 62 2.13 28.35 12.04
CA ARG A 62 1.38 29.44 11.43
C ARG A 62 2.38 30.44 10.84
N SER A 63 2.58 30.36 9.54
CA SER A 63 3.13 31.42 8.69
C SER A 63 2.40 31.22 7.37
N GLY A 64 1.41 32.06 7.07
CA GLY A 64 1.70 33.28 6.33
C GLY A 64 1.26 33.00 4.90
N HIS A 65 0.28 33.76 4.43
CA HIS A 65 -0.05 33.91 3.02
C HIS A 65 1.27 33.98 2.23
N ASP A 66 1.54 33.07 1.29
CA ASP A 66 2.44 33.27 0.15
C ASP A 66 2.53 32.00 -0.71
N GLY A 67 2.39 32.16 -2.03
CA GLY A 67 2.99 31.22 -2.98
C GLY A 67 2.07 30.32 -3.80
N TYR A 68 0.90 30.77 -4.26
CA TYR A 68 0.47 30.36 -5.61
C TYR A 68 1.25 31.22 -6.61
N GLU A 69 2.56 31.01 -6.66
CA GLU A 69 3.44 31.57 -7.67
C GLU A 69 3.12 30.79 -8.95
N GLY A 70 2.10 31.27 -9.66
CA GLY A 70 1.69 30.67 -10.92
C GLY A 70 2.91 30.56 -11.82
N ILE A 71 3.24 29.34 -12.22
CA ILE A 71 4.38 29.02 -13.07
C ILE A 71 4.36 30.00 -14.27
N THR A 72 5.24 31.00 -14.27
CA THR A 72 5.34 32.02 -15.31
C THR A 72 5.99 31.39 -16.53
N MET A 73 5.15 30.91 -17.46
CA MET A 73 5.63 30.28 -18.69
C MET A 73 6.04 31.34 -19.69
N HIS A 74 7.33 31.37 -19.99
CA HIS A 74 7.92 32.31 -20.94
C HIS A 74 7.57 31.93 -22.38
N CYS A 75 7.24 32.92 -23.21
CA CYS A 75 6.99 32.71 -24.63
C CYS A 75 8.25 32.17 -25.32
N PRO A 76 8.21 31.03 -26.03
CA PRO A 76 9.39 30.48 -26.70
C PRO A 76 9.88 31.34 -27.88
N PHE A 77 9.07 32.30 -28.35
CA PHE A 77 9.40 33.14 -29.51
C PHE A 77 9.99 34.51 -29.14
N CYS A 78 9.41 35.19 -28.14
CA CYS A 78 9.85 36.53 -27.73
C CYS A 78 10.28 36.62 -26.26
N ARG A 79 10.25 35.50 -25.52
CA ARG A 79 10.61 35.39 -24.09
C ARG A 79 9.80 36.24 -23.12
N HIS A 80 8.69 36.83 -23.56
CA HIS A 80 7.76 37.51 -22.66
C HIS A 80 7.28 36.53 -21.57
N PRO A 81 7.29 36.91 -20.28
CA PRO A 81 6.94 36.02 -19.16
C PRO A 81 5.45 35.64 -19.08
N ASP A 82 4.58 36.30 -19.85
CA ASP A 82 3.14 36.15 -19.76
C ASP A 82 2.61 35.42 -20.99
N SER A 83 1.65 34.54 -20.73
CA SER A 83 0.97 33.79 -21.77
C SER A 83 -0.46 33.49 -21.34
N ARG A 84 -1.40 33.60 -22.28
CA ARG A 84 -2.82 33.32 -22.06
C ARG A 84 -3.14 31.89 -22.47
N VAL A 85 -3.76 31.11 -21.59
CA VAL A 85 -4.25 29.76 -21.93
C VAL A 85 -5.47 29.88 -22.83
N VAL A 86 -5.46 29.17 -23.96
CA VAL A 86 -6.51 29.17 -25.00
C VAL A 86 -7.29 27.85 -24.97
N ASP A 87 -6.59 26.73 -24.79
CA ASP A 87 -7.18 25.39 -24.75
C ASP A 87 -6.39 24.54 -23.74
N SER A 88 -7.07 23.68 -23.00
CA SER A 88 -6.45 22.80 -22.00
C SER A 88 -7.02 21.41 -22.15
N ARG A 89 -6.15 20.41 -22.29
CA ARG A 89 -6.53 19.00 -22.41
C ARG A 89 -5.64 18.14 -21.53
N GLU A 90 -6.20 17.07 -21.02
CA GLU A 90 -5.43 16.02 -20.35
C GLU A 90 -4.64 15.22 -21.38
N ALA A 91 -3.49 14.72 -20.94
CA ALA A 91 -2.49 14.01 -21.71
C ALA A 91 -1.87 12.92 -20.83
N ASP A 92 -1.34 11.88 -21.47
CA ASP A 92 -0.60 10.81 -20.81
C ASP A 92 -1.41 10.21 -19.64
N GLU A 93 -2.65 9.79 -19.92
CA GLU A 93 -3.59 9.21 -18.93
C GLU A 93 -3.84 10.09 -17.70
N GLY A 94 -3.87 11.41 -17.90
CA GLY A 94 -4.05 12.37 -16.81
C GLY A 94 -2.78 12.62 -15.99
N ALA A 95 -1.62 12.12 -16.42
CA ALA A 95 -0.32 12.47 -15.83
C ALA A 95 0.15 13.88 -16.25
N ALA A 96 -0.32 14.36 -17.40
CA ALA A 96 0.04 15.66 -17.93
C ALA A 96 -1.19 16.45 -18.40
N ILE A 97 -1.05 17.77 -18.40
CA ILE A 97 -2.00 18.72 -18.99
C ILE A 97 -1.29 19.40 -20.15
N ARG A 98 -1.77 19.13 -21.37
CA ARG A 98 -1.37 19.85 -22.58
C ARG A 98 -2.19 21.14 -22.68
N ARG A 99 -1.53 22.29 -22.54
CA ARG A 99 -2.16 23.61 -22.67
C ARG A 99 -1.69 24.33 -23.92
N ARG A 100 -2.62 24.77 -24.77
CA ARG A 100 -2.34 25.68 -25.87
C ARG A 100 -2.37 27.11 -25.33
N ARG A 101 -1.28 27.85 -25.45
CA ARG A 101 -1.11 29.21 -24.95
C ARG A 101 -0.89 30.19 -26.11
N SER A 102 -1.30 31.45 -25.93
CA SER A 102 -1.03 32.57 -26.84
C SER A 102 -0.25 33.67 -26.13
N CYS A 103 0.81 34.17 -26.76
CA CYS A 103 1.57 35.32 -26.25
C CYS A 103 0.83 36.63 -26.56
N PRO A 104 0.62 37.53 -25.59
CA PRO A 104 -0.02 38.83 -25.83
C PRO A 104 0.86 39.77 -26.66
N GLU A 105 2.20 39.65 -26.58
CA GLU A 105 3.15 40.55 -27.23
C GLU A 105 3.38 40.22 -28.71
N CYS A 106 3.70 38.95 -29.02
CA CYS A 106 3.99 38.55 -30.40
C CYS A 106 2.82 37.85 -31.10
N GLY A 107 1.69 37.63 -30.42
CA GLY A 107 0.48 36.98 -30.96
C GLY A 107 0.62 35.49 -31.29
N ARG A 108 1.81 34.90 -31.17
CA ARG A 108 2.07 33.50 -31.52
C ARG A 108 1.47 32.53 -30.51
N ARG A 109 1.05 31.36 -31.01
CA ARG A 109 0.51 30.25 -30.20
C ARG A 109 1.57 29.15 -30.01
N PHE A 110 1.60 28.54 -28.83
CA PHE A 110 2.50 27.44 -28.49
C PHE A 110 1.81 26.47 -27.53
N THR A 111 2.36 25.27 -27.35
CA THR A 111 1.80 24.24 -26.45
C THR A 111 2.77 23.99 -25.31
N THR A 112 2.28 23.96 -24.07
CA THR A 112 3.01 23.52 -22.88
C THR A 112 2.49 22.18 -22.41
N VAL A 113 3.38 21.35 -21.86
CA VAL A 113 3.03 20.12 -21.17
C VAL A 113 3.36 20.35 -19.69
N GLU A 114 2.34 20.34 -18.85
CA GLU A 114 2.43 20.54 -17.41
C GLU A 114 2.12 19.23 -16.70
N THR A 115 2.81 18.90 -15.61
CA THR A 115 2.49 17.69 -14.84
C THR A 115 1.20 17.90 -14.05
N ALA A 116 0.22 17.02 -14.21
CA ALA A 116 -0.98 17.04 -13.40
C ALA A 116 -0.66 16.55 -11.98
N VAL A 117 -0.93 17.41 -10.99
CA VAL A 117 -0.76 17.05 -9.58
C VAL A 117 -1.96 16.22 -9.15
N LEU A 118 -1.73 14.93 -8.92
CA LEU A 118 -2.70 14.05 -8.28
C LEU A 118 -2.79 14.40 -6.80
N ALA A 119 -3.99 14.69 -6.32
CA ALA A 119 -4.22 15.06 -4.92
C ALA A 119 -4.89 13.92 -4.15
N VAL A 120 -4.50 13.73 -2.89
CA VAL A 120 -5.05 12.72 -1.98
C VAL A 120 -5.84 13.42 -0.88
N VAL A 121 -7.14 13.12 -0.80
CA VAL A 121 -8.03 13.59 0.25
C VAL A 121 -7.95 12.65 1.44
N LYS A 122 -7.44 13.13 2.57
CA LYS A 122 -7.36 12.36 3.82
C LYS A 122 -8.73 12.25 4.48
N ARG A 123 -8.88 11.28 5.39
CA ARG A 123 -10.09 11.14 6.24
C ARG A 123 -10.41 12.40 7.05
N SER A 124 -9.40 13.22 7.38
CA SER A 124 -9.58 14.51 8.05
C SER A 124 -10.18 15.61 7.15
N GLY A 125 -10.34 15.36 5.84
CA GLY A 125 -10.74 16.34 4.85
C GLY A 125 -9.58 17.19 4.32
N VAL A 126 -8.36 17.00 4.82
CA VAL A 126 -7.17 17.70 4.32
C VAL A 126 -6.72 17.04 3.01
N THR A 127 -6.48 17.86 1.99
CA THR A 127 -5.92 17.43 0.71
C THR A 127 -4.41 17.67 0.69
N GLU A 128 -3.66 16.68 0.21
CA GLU A 128 -2.22 16.80 -0.01
C GLU A 128 -1.81 16.18 -1.36
N PRO A 129 -0.68 16.56 -1.95
CA PRO A 129 -0.17 15.91 -3.16
C PRO A 129 0.11 14.42 -2.91
N PHE A 130 -0.22 13.58 -3.90
CA PHE A 130 0.18 12.18 -3.91
C PHE A 130 1.71 12.07 -3.86
N SER A 131 2.21 11.12 -3.07
CA SER A 131 3.64 10.89 -2.88
C SER A 131 3.92 9.40 -2.84
N ARG A 132 4.73 8.91 -3.78
CA ARG A 132 5.20 7.52 -3.80
C ARG A 132 5.95 7.14 -2.53
N GLU A 133 6.73 8.06 -1.98
CA GLU A 133 7.46 7.85 -0.72
C GLU A 133 6.51 7.48 0.43
N LYS A 134 5.35 8.13 0.53
CA LYS A 134 4.33 7.79 1.53
C LYS A 134 3.73 6.41 1.31
N VAL A 135 3.55 5.99 0.04
CA VAL A 135 3.10 4.64 -0.30
C VAL A 135 4.14 3.61 0.14
N VAL A 136 5.41 3.81 -0.23
CA VAL A 136 6.53 2.93 0.17
C VAL A 136 6.61 2.81 1.69
N GLN A 137 6.55 3.92 2.42
CA GLN A 137 6.58 3.92 3.88
C GLN A 137 5.38 3.17 4.50
N GLY A 138 4.19 3.31 3.93
CA GLY A 138 2.99 2.58 4.37
C GLY A 138 3.14 1.06 4.16
N VAL A 139 3.60 0.65 2.99
CA VAL A 139 3.78 -0.77 2.62
C VAL A 139 4.93 -1.42 3.40
N ARG A 140 6.01 -0.68 3.64
CA ARG A 140 7.18 -1.16 4.40
C ARG A 140 6.79 -1.64 5.81
N ARG A 141 5.78 -1.03 6.44
CA ARG A 141 5.26 -1.50 7.74
C ARG A 141 4.63 -2.89 7.65
N ALA A 142 3.86 -3.16 6.58
CA ALA A 142 3.29 -4.49 6.37
C ALA A 142 4.36 -5.55 6.05
N CYS A 143 5.44 -5.14 5.39
CA CYS A 143 6.58 -5.99 5.01
C CYS A 143 7.58 -6.25 6.15
N GLN A 144 7.34 -5.80 7.38
CA GLN A 144 8.27 -6.01 8.49
C GLN A 144 8.58 -7.50 8.73
N GLY A 145 9.88 -7.82 8.79
CA GLY A 145 10.38 -9.18 8.94
C GLY A 145 10.33 -10.03 7.66
N ARG A 146 10.00 -9.44 6.51
CA ARG A 146 10.04 -10.08 5.19
C ARG A 146 11.27 -9.61 4.41
N GLN A 147 11.75 -10.45 3.50
CA GLN A 147 12.84 -10.11 2.58
C GLN A 147 12.25 -9.50 1.32
N VAL A 148 11.87 -8.23 1.39
CA VAL A 148 11.34 -7.46 0.24
C VAL A 148 12.34 -6.36 -0.09
N ASP A 149 12.74 -6.32 -1.35
CA ASP A 149 13.71 -5.34 -1.83
C ASP A 149 13.10 -3.94 -2.00
N ASN A 150 13.93 -2.91 -1.88
CA ASN A 150 13.51 -1.52 -2.05
C ASN A 150 13.05 -1.21 -3.47
N ASP A 151 13.69 -1.79 -4.48
CA ASP A 151 13.34 -1.51 -5.86
C ASP A 151 11.97 -2.11 -6.18
N ALA A 152 11.65 -3.27 -5.59
CA ALA A 152 10.31 -3.85 -5.67
C ALA A 152 9.24 -2.97 -5.00
N LEU A 153 9.54 -2.35 -3.86
CA LEU A 153 8.62 -1.39 -3.23
C LEU A 153 8.43 -0.11 -4.05
N ASN A 154 9.49 0.37 -4.71
CA ASN A 154 9.41 1.53 -5.60
C ASN A 154 8.59 1.22 -6.85
N LEU A 155 8.77 0.02 -7.44
CA LEU A 155 7.97 -0.45 -8.56
C LEU A 155 6.49 -0.58 -8.17
N LEU A 156 6.21 -1.15 -6.99
CA LEU A 156 4.86 -1.21 -6.44
C LEU A 156 4.25 0.20 -6.30
N ALA A 157 4.99 1.16 -5.76
CA ALA A 157 4.49 2.53 -5.60
C ALA A 157 4.22 3.22 -6.96
N GLN A 158 5.00 2.89 -7.99
CA GLN A 158 4.74 3.33 -9.37
C GLN A 158 3.44 2.72 -9.90
N GLN A 159 3.27 1.40 -9.79
CA GLN A 159 2.04 0.72 -10.22
C GLN A 159 0.79 1.26 -9.53
N VAL A 160 0.91 1.61 -8.24
CA VAL A 160 -0.18 2.25 -7.50
C VAL A 160 -0.48 3.64 -8.03
N GLU A 161 0.53 4.45 -8.33
CA GLU A 161 0.33 5.77 -8.95
C GLU A 161 -0.40 5.63 -10.29
N ASP A 162 0.05 4.70 -11.13
CA ASP A 162 -0.51 4.47 -12.46
C ASP A 162 -1.97 4.01 -12.36
N ALA A 163 -2.27 3.05 -11.48
CA ALA A 163 -3.64 2.57 -11.23
C ALA A 163 -4.56 3.68 -10.73
N VAL A 164 -4.05 4.55 -9.85
CA VAL A 164 -4.81 5.69 -9.33
C VAL A 164 -5.03 6.74 -10.42
N ARG A 165 -4.04 7.05 -11.26
CA ARG A 165 -4.18 7.99 -12.38
C ARG A 165 -5.15 7.47 -13.44
N ALA A 166 -5.12 6.17 -13.72
CA ALA A 166 -6.03 5.51 -14.64
C ALA A 166 -7.52 5.64 -14.23
N SER A 167 -7.81 5.95 -12.95
CA SER A 167 -9.17 6.29 -12.52
C SER A 167 -9.71 7.59 -13.12
N GLY A 168 -8.85 8.44 -13.68
CA GLY A 168 -9.20 9.73 -14.29
C GLY A 168 -9.61 10.82 -13.30
N SER A 169 -9.50 10.56 -11.99
CA SER A 169 -9.84 11.56 -10.97
C SER A 169 -8.62 12.39 -10.57
N PRO A 170 -8.71 13.74 -10.57
CA PRO A 170 -7.61 14.60 -10.10
C PRO A 170 -7.43 14.55 -8.58
N GLU A 171 -8.48 14.15 -7.85
CA GLU A 171 -8.47 13.96 -6.41
C GLU A 171 -8.94 12.56 -6.05
N ILE A 172 -8.21 11.88 -5.16
CA ILE A 172 -8.54 10.53 -4.72
C ILE A 172 -8.61 10.42 -3.19
N PRO A 173 -9.62 9.74 -2.63
CA PRO A 173 -9.64 9.44 -1.20
C PRO A 173 -8.44 8.58 -0.78
N SER A 174 -7.88 8.84 0.40
CA SER A 174 -6.75 8.05 0.91
C SER A 174 -7.06 6.56 1.12
N HIS A 175 -8.34 6.22 1.28
CA HIS A 175 -8.79 4.83 1.39
C HIS A 175 -8.66 4.09 0.05
N GLU A 176 -9.04 4.73 -1.06
CA GLU A 176 -8.90 4.18 -2.41
C GLU A 176 -7.43 3.95 -2.78
N VAL A 177 -6.52 4.86 -2.39
CA VAL A 177 -5.08 4.64 -2.53
C VAL A 177 -4.63 3.37 -1.77
N GLY A 178 -5.19 3.14 -0.58
CA GLY A 178 -4.95 1.92 0.18
C GLY A 178 -5.46 0.66 -0.51
N LEU A 179 -6.61 0.74 -1.16
CA LEU A 179 -7.14 -0.38 -1.95
C LEU A 179 -6.30 -0.64 -3.20
N ALA A 180 -5.80 0.40 -3.87
CA ALA A 180 -4.93 0.29 -5.04
C ALA A 180 -3.60 -0.43 -4.71
N ILE A 181 -3.09 -0.31 -3.48
CA ILE A 181 -1.89 -1.02 -3.01
C ILE A 181 -2.09 -2.54 -2.98
N LEU A 182 -3.32 -3.01 -2.74
CA LEU A 182 -3.60 -4.42 -2.48
C LEU A 182 -3.25 -5.33 -3.67
N GLY A 183 -3.48 -4.90 -4.90
CA GLY A 183 -3.16 -5.70 -6.10
C GLY A 183 -1.65 -5.95 -6.22
N PRO A 184 -0.84 -4.91 -6.44
CA PRO A 184 0.63 -5.03 -6.49
C PRO A 184 1.25 -5.71 -5.27
N LEU A 185 0.73 -5.45 -4.06
CA LEU A 185 1.26 -6.07 -2.84
C LEU A 185 0.95 -7.56 -2.76
N ARG A 186 -0.22 -7.99 -3.28
CA ARG A 186 -0.58 -9.41 -3.42
C ARG A 186 0.44 -10.16 -4.24
N ASP A 187 0.93 -9.50 -5.28
CA ASP A 187 1.92 -10.08 -6.17
C ASP A 187 3.30 -10.17 -5.56
N LEU A 188 3.64 -9.15 -4.75
CA LEU A 188 4.94 -9.03 -4.13
C LEU A 188 5.11 -9.97 -2.92
N ASP A 189 4.15 -10.00 -1.99
CA ASP A 189 4.22 -10.85 -0.79
C ASP A 189 2.83 -11.11 -0.17
N GLU A 190 2.39 -12.37 -0.20
CA GLU A 190 1.06 -12.78 0.29
C GLU A 190 0.85 -12.49 1.79
N VAL A 191 1.90 -12.54 2.61
CA VAL A 191 1.80 -12.32 4.05
C VAL A 191 1.68 -10.83 4.36
N ALA A 192 2.50 -9.99 3.72
CA ALA A 192 2.41 -8.54 3.80
C ALA A 192 1.05 -8.06 3.28
N TYR A 193 0.57 -8.66 2.18
CA TYR A 193 -0.78 -8.44 1.67
C TYR A 193 -1.84 -8.70 2.73
N LEU A 194 -1.87 -9.88 3.39
CA LEU A 194 -2.88 -10.19 4.41
C LEU A 194 -2.84 -9.21 5.58
N ARG A 195 -1.64 -8.82 6.03
CA ARG A 195 -1.47 -7.82 7.09
C ARG A 195 -2.05 -6.47 6.68
N PHE A 196 -1.77 -6.03 5.46
CA PHE A 196 -2.25 -4.76 4.95
C PHE A 196 -3.78 -4.78 4.71
N ALA A 197 -4.28 -5.85 4.09
CA ALA A 197 -5.70 -6.06 3.82
C ALA A 197 -6.55 -6.07 5.09
N SER A 198 -6.03 -6.65 6.19
CA SER A 198 -6.76 -6.71 7.46
C SER A 198 -7.19 -5.33 7.98
N VAL A 199 -6.39 -4.29 7.74
CA VAL A 199 -6.68 -2.92 8.15
C VAL A 199 -7.61 -2.23 7.15
N TYR A 200 -7.28 -2.29 5.86
CA TYR A 200 -7.99 -1.50 4.83
C TYR A 200 -9.34 -2.10 4.41
N ARG A 201 -9.52 -3.42 4.58
CA ARG A 201 -10.80 -4.12 4.41
C ARG A 201 -11.53 -4.39 5.72
N SER A 202 -11.00 -3.89 6.85
CA SER A 202 -11.63 -3.97 8.18
C SER A 202 -12.01 -5.41 8.59
N PHE A 203 -11.04 -6.32 8.56
CA PHE A 203 -11.28 -7.70 8.99
C PHE A 203 -11.70 -7.72 10.47
N SER A 204 -12.77 -8.44 10.77
CA SER A 204 -13.37 -8.48 12.11
C SER A 204 -13.50 -9.89 12.66
N SER A 205 -13.31 -10.90 11.82
CA SER A 205 -13.61 -12.30 12.10
C SER A 205 -12.57 -13.23 11.49
N ALA A 206 -12.50 -14.48 11.97
CA ALA A 206 -11.61 -15.48 11.38
C ALA A 206 -12.05 -15.84 9.96
N GLU A 207 -13.36 -15.79 9.71
CA GLU A 207 -14.01 -16.02 8.42
C GLU A 207 -13.56 -15.00 7.37
N ASP A 208 -13.26 -13.75 7.75
CA ASP A 208 -12.69 -12.75 6.85
C ASP A 208 -11.30 -13.15 6.35
N PHE A 209 -10.46 -13.69 7.25
CA PHE A 209 -9.15 -14.21 6.87
C PHE A 209 -9.28 -15.45 5.98
N GLU A 210 -10.17 -16.38 6.31
CA GLU A 210 -10.39 -17.58 5.52
C GLU A 210 -10.80 -17.26 4.08
N ARG A 211 -11.75 -16.32 3.92
CA ARG A 211 -12.18 -15.83 2.61
C ARG A 211 -11.00 -15.24 1.83
N GLU A 212 -10.23 -14.36 2.45
CA GLU A 212 -9.12 -13.71 1.78
C GLU A 212 -7.98 -14.69 1.42
N ILE A 213 -7.69 -15.66 2.29
CA ILE A 213 -6.72 -16.73 2.02
C ILE A 213 -7.17 -17.59 0.85
N LYS A 214 -8.47 -17.88 0.74
CA LYS A 214 -9.03 -18.60 -0.40
C LYS A 214 -8.82 -17.82 -1.70
N ASP A 215 -9.10 -16.51 -1.68
CA ASP A 215 -8.91 -15.63 -2.84
C ASP A 215 -7.43 -15.54 -3.26
N LEU A 216 -6.51 -15.51 -2.29
CA LEU A 216 -5.06 -15.55 -2.54
C LEU A 216 -4.62 -16.83 -3.24
N ARG A 217 -5.12 -17.98 -2.80
CA ARG A 217 -4.79 -19.28 -3.43
C ARG A 217 -5.26 -19.34 -4.88
N ALA A 218 -6.50 -18.91 -5.12
CA ALA A 218 -7.05 -18.84 -6.47
C ALA A 218 -6.24 -17.90 -7.38
N HIS A 219 -5.83 -16.75 -6.85
CA HIS A 219 -4.99 -15.79 -7.57
C HIS A 219 -3.59 -16.34 -7.90
N ARG A 220 -3.00 -17.13 -6.99
CA ARG A 220 -1.72 -17.78 -7.26
C ARG A 220 -1.84 -18.83 -8.36
N GLU A 221 -2.91 -19.61 -8.34
CA GLU A 221 -3.20 -20.62 -9.36
C GLU A 221 -3.39 -19.97 -10.74
N SER A 222 -4.15 -18.87 -10.84
CA SER A 222 -4.34 -18.15 -12.11
C SER A 222 -3.02 -17.61 -12.68
N ARG A 223 -2.19 -16.97 -11.85
CA ARG A 223 -0.87 -16.49 -12.30
C ARG A 223 0.07 -17.59 -12.75
N THR A 224 0.04 -18.73 -12.08
CA THR A 224 0.89 -19.88 -12.45
C THR A 224 0.48 -20.41 -13.83
N ALA A 225 -0.83 -20.44 -14.12
CA ALA A 225 -1.33 -20.81 -15.43
C ALA A 225 -0.95 -19.79 -16.51
N GLU A 226 -1.13 -18.49 -16.26
CA GLU A 226 -0.76 -17.43 -17.21
C GLU A 226 0.73 -17.44 -17.58
N LEU A 227 1.61 -17.70 -16.60
CA LEU A 227 3.05 -17.81 -16.84
C LEU A 227 3.39 -19.04 -17.70
N ALA A 228 2.75 -20.19 -17.42
CA ALA A 228 2.93 -21.40 -18.21
C ALA A 228 2.45 -21.22 -19.66
N ASP A 229 1.33 -20.51 -19.86
CA ASP A 229 0.82 -20.20 -21.19
C ASP A 229 1.76 -19.26 -21.95
N ALA A 230 2.30 -18.22 -21.29
CA ALA A 230 3.23 -17.27 -21.90
C ALA A 230 4.54 -17.92 -22.38
N GLU A 231 5.06 -18.90 -21.65
CA GLU A 231 6.26 -19.66 -22.04
C GLU A 231 6.01 -20.55 -23.27
N SER A 232 4.79 -21.07 -23.43
CA SER A 232 4.42 -21.92 -24.57
C SER A 232 4.28 -21.18 -25.91
N VAL A 233 4.13 -19.85 -25.88
CA VAL A 233 3.95 -19.01 -27.09
C VAL A 233 5.27 -18.56 -27.69
N THR A 234 6.38 -18.70 -26.95
CA THR A 234 7.72 -18.26 -27.40
C THR A 234 8.55 -19.33 -28.11
N GLU A 235 8.01 -20.54 -28.32
CA GLU A 235 8.63 -21.64 -29.10
C GLU A 235 8.07 -21.80 -30.52
#